data_AF-F4BV89-F1
#
_entry.id   AF-F4BV89-F1
#
_cell.length_a   1.000
_cell.length_b   1.000
_cell.length_c   1.000
_cell.angle_alpha   90.00
_cell.angle_beta   90.00
_cell.angle_gamma   90.00
#
_symmetry.space_group_name_H-M   'P 1'
#
loop_
_entity.id
_entity.type
_entity.pdbx_description
1 polymer ?
#
loop_
_entity_poly.entity_id
_entity_poly.type
_entity_poly.pdbx_seq_one_letter_code
_entity_poly.pdbx_strand_id
1 'polypeptide(L)'
;MLLDNGNPYENGRPQSIILSPEDFSFNISDRNLNAIDRRAKWTVFIYMAANCDLAAHLFEDILEMKAIGSDENVNICVFFVGPLITDSFFARLNKGTPLGEDIIFRFLTLSASEPKILKEVISNNLILYPAENNLVILAGHGLGWKGALEDYAIGKMYIEQGRFSLPPGDDGSHLKYCYDRAIKAINEKRLQNRMAKDSINDGNKSKINIIAFDACLMGNIEAINHFKDLSEIIVTSEDVFPGSGYPYDKILQKLKADPNIDPNVMAINIINQTKDYYKNKFGNIVITQAALDCHELKGLNQMIYNLANKMTKYGTI
;
A
#
# COMPACT_ATOMS: atom_id res chain seq x y z
N MET A 1 12.13 -4.17 19.49
CA MET A 1 11.12 -3.37 18.75
C MET A 1 10.01 -4.30 18.29
N LEU A 2 8.75 -3.87 18.39
CA LEU A 2 7.56 -4.64 17.99
C LEU A 2 7.66 -5.27 16.58
N LEU A 3 8.40 -4.65 15.66
CA LEU A 3 8.42 -4.98 14.23
C LEU A 3 9.68 -5.74 13.75
N ASP A 4 10.66 -6.00 14.63
CA ASP A 4 11.96 -6.55 14.21
C ASP A 4 12.06 -8.09 14.33
N ASN A 5 11.04 -8.76 14.89
CA ASN A 5 11.08 -10.19 15.24
C ASN A 5 10.08 -11.04 14.42
N GLY A 6 10.10 -10.89 13.09
CA GLY A 6 9.14 -11.58 12.22
C GLY A 6 7.75 -10.98 12.32
N ASN A 7 6.71 -11.78 12.05
CA ASN A 7 5.33 -11.31 12.06
C ASN A 7 4.75 -11.20 13.47
N PRO A 8 4.52 -9.98 14.00
CA PRO A 8 4.05 -9.81 15.37
C PRO A 8 2.58 -10.22 15.57
N TYR A 9 1.85 -10.54 14.50
CA TYR A 9 0.44 -10.91 14.54
C TYR A 9 0.17 -12.39 14.27
N GLU A 10 1.20 -13.19 13.95
CA GLU A 10 1.07 -14.61 13.58
C GLU A 10 0.32 -15.42 14.65
N ASN A 11 0.59 -15.13 15.93
CA ASN A 11 -0.02 -15.81 17.07
C ASN A 11 -1.24 -15.05 17.64
N GLY A 12 -1.84 -14.18 16.83
CA GLY A 12 -2.90 -13.26 17.25
C GLY A 12 -2.38 -12.04 18.00
N ARG A 13 -3.30 -11.15 18.36
CA ARG A 13 -2.98 -9.88 19.03
C ARG A 13 -2.67 -10.10 20.52
N PRO A 14 -1.72 -9.35 21.11
CA PRO A 14 -1.34 -9.50 22.51
C PRO A 14 -2.50 -9.14 23.45
N GLN A 15 -2.58 -9.75 24.63
CA GLN A 15 -3.61 -9.39 25.61
C GLN A 15 -3.40 -7.98 26.20
N SER A 16 -2.17 -7.47 26.22
CA SER A 16 -1.84 -6.10 26.62
C SER A 16 -0.63 -5.64 25.82
N ILE A 17 -0.58 -4.34 25.52
CA ILE A 17 0.54 -3.73 24.81
C ILE A 17 1.47 -3.08 25.84
N ILE A 18 2.70 -3.56 25.92
CA ILE A 18 3.74 -2.97 26.75
C ILE A 18 4.76 -2.34 25.82
N LEU A 19 4.74 -1.00 25.71
CA LEU A 19 5.68 -0.30 24.86
C LEU A 19 6.99 -0.01 25.58
N SER A 20 8.05 -0.10 24.80
CA SER A 20 9.41 0.27 25.16
C SER A 20 9.78 1.60 24.48
N PRO A 21 10.81 2.33 24.97
CA PRO A 21 11.27 3.55 24.31
C PRO A 21 11.61 3.32 22.82
N GLU A 22 12.10 2.13 22.47
CA GLU A 22 12.44 1.73 21.12
C GLU A 22 11.22 1.69 20.18
N ASP A 23 10.00 1.54 20.72
CA ASP A 23 8.77 1.56 19.91
C ASP A 23 8.39 2.98 19.44
N PHE A 24 9.02 4.01 20.01
CA PHE A 24 8.88 5.41 19.60
C PHE A 24 10.06 5.90 18.77
N SER A 25 11.11 5.10 18.64
CA SER A 25 12.32 5.45 17.91
C SER A 25 12.26 4.95 16.46
N PHE A 26 12.68 5.80 15.53
CA PHE A 26 13.03 5.41 14.16
C PHE A 26 14.04 6.40 13.57
N ASN A 27 14.72 5.98 12.52
CA ASN A 27 15.62 6.81 11.72
C ASN A 27 15.56 6.36 10.27
N ILE A 28 15.51 7.31 9.34
CA ILE A 28 15.65 7.00 7.93
C ILE A 28 17.11 6.60 7.63
N SER A 29 17.30 5.42 7.04
CA SER A 29 18.62 4.93 6.66
C SER A 29 19.23 5.70 5.49
N ASP A 30 20.56 5.73 5.40
CA ASP A 30 21.26 6.35 4.25
C ASP A 30 20.83 5.73 2.92
N ARG A 31 20.55 4.43 2.89
CA ARG A 31 20.04 3.73 1.70
C ARG A 31 18.72 4.33 1.23
N ASN A 32 17.76 4.53 2.13
CA ASN A 32 16.46 5.11 1.81
C ASN A 32 16.53 6.61 1.54
N LEU A 33 17.41 7.36 2.24
CA LEU A 33 17.68 8.77 1.93
C LEU A 33 18.27 8.93 0.53
N ASN A 34 19.22 8.08 0.14
CA ASN A 34 19.91 8.20 -1.15
C ASN A 34 19.01 7.92 -2.35
N ALA A 35 17.91 7.17 -2.16
CA ALA A 35 16.91 6.91 -3.20
C ALA A 35 15.91 8.07 -3.42
N ILE A 36 15.84 9.05 -2.50
CA ILE A 36 14.88 10.17 -2.62
C ILE A 36 15.16 11.00 -3.87
N ASP A 37 14.10 11.43 -4.56
CA ASP A 37 14.11 12.20 -5.81
C ASP A 37 14.91 11.51 -6.96
N ARG A 38 15.34 10.24 -6.80
CA ARG A 38 15.99 9.45 -7.85
C ARG A 38 14.92 8.72 -8.66
N ARG A 39 14.86 8.99 -9.97
CA ARG A 39 13.84 8.42 -10.84
C ARG A 39 14.16 6.97 -11.19
N ALA A 40 13.30 6.06 -10.76
CA ALA A 40 13.35 4.64 -11.05
C ALA A 40 12.54 4.29 -12.32
N LYS A 41 12.60 3.03 -12.76
CA LYS A 41 11.69 2.50 -13.78
C LYS A 41 10.29 2.29 -13.22
N TRP A 42 10.23 1.73 -12.01
CA TRP A 42 8.97 1.46 -11.34
C TRP A 42 8.98 1.91 -9.89
N THR A 43 7.85 2.45 -9.45
CA THR A 43 7.51 2.53 -8.04
C THR A 43 6.25 1.71 -7.81
N VAL A 44 6.39 0.68 -6.98
CA VAL A 44 5.28 -0.13 -6.47
C VAL A 44 4.98 0.34 -5.05
N PHE A 45 3.79 0.90 -4.86
CA PHE A 45 3.33 1.40 -3.57
C PHE A 45 2.14 0.61 -3.08
N ILE A 46 2.21 0.09 -1.86
CA ILE A 46 1.17 -0.72 -1.27
C ILE A 46 0.63 0.00 -0.04
N TYR A 47 -0.68 0.30 -0.05
CA TYR A 47 -1.41 0.81 1.09
C TYR A 47 -2.13 -0.34 1.78
N MET A 48 -1.75 -0.65 3.02
CA MET A 48 -2.22 -1.82 3.76
C MET A 48 -3.11 -1.39 4.93
N ALA A 49 -4.41 -1.61 4.81
CA ALA A 49 -5.39 -1.40 5.88
C ALA A 49 -5.42 -2.60 6.84
N ALA A 50 -4.35 -2.71 7.64
CA ALA A 50 -4.10 -3.85 8.53
C ALA A 50 -4.71 -3.70 9.92
N ASN A 51 -5.34 -2.57 10.24
CA ASN A 51 -6.07 -2.34 11.49
C ASN A 51 -7.43 -3.07 11.48
N CYS A 52 -7.38 -4.36 11.21
CA CYS A 52 -8.50 -5.30 11.15
C CYS A 52 -7.99 -6.72 11.50
N ASP A 53 -8.72 -7.75 11.14
CA ASP A 53 -8.33 -9.16 11.33
C ASP A 53 -7.36 -9.69 10.25
N LEU A 54 -7.03 -8.89 9.22
CA LEU A 54 -6.06 -9.25 8.18
C LEU A 54 -4.60 -8.91 8.54
N ALA A 55 -4.34 -8.36 9.74
CA ALA A 55 -3.02 -7.84 10.12
C ALA A 55 -1.87 -8.85 9.91
N ALA A 56 -2.08 -10.11 10.27
CA ALA A 56 -1.08 -11.16 10.10
C ALA A 56 -0.77 -11.43 8.63
N HIS A 57 -1.80 -11.48 7.77
CA HIS A 57 -1.60 -11.73 6.34
C HIS A 57 -0.89 -10.55 5.67
N LEU A 58 -1.35 -9.31 5.91
CA LEU A 58 -0.72 -8.13 5.31
C LEU A 58 0.71 -7.91 5.80
N PHE A 59 1.05 -8.37 7.01
CA PHE A 59 2.42 -8.33 7.47
C PHE A 59 3.30 -9.42 6.84
N GLU A 60 2.77 -10.62 6.57
CA GLU A 60 3.49 -11.61 5.76
C GLU A 60 3.80 -11.06 4.37
N ASP A 61 2.86 -10.35 3.75
CA ASP A 61 3.08 -9.70 2.44
C ASP A 61 4.27 -8.72 2.48
N ILE A 62 4.47 -8.01 3.59
CA ILE A 62 5.66 -7.16 3.79
C ILE A 62 6.94 -8.00 3.77
N LEU A 63 6.94 -9.17 4.42
CA LEU A 63 8.08 -10.08 4.44
C LEU A 63 8.37 -10.67 3.05
N GLU A 64 7.34 -11.05 2.29
CA GLU A 64 7.45 -11.47 0.90
C GLU A 64 8.09 -10.37 0.02
N MET A 65 7.58 -9.14 0.11
CA MET A 65 8.12 -8.00 -0.62
C MET A 65 9.55 -7.66 -0.20
N LYS A 66 9.86 -7.77 1.08
CA LYS A 66 11.19 -7.49 1.63
C LYS A 66 12.23 -8.53 1.19
N ALA A 67 11.82 -9.78 0.95
CA ALA A 67 12.69 -10.81 0.39
C ALA A 67 13.20 -10.45 -1.03
N ILE A 68 12.42 -9.64 -1.76
CA ILE A 68 12.80 -9.10 -3.08
C ILE A 68 13.57 -7.78 -2.93
N GLY A 69 12.97 -6.80 -2.24
CA GLY A 69 13.57 -5.51 -1.91
C GLY A 69 13.81 -4.55 -3.09
N SER A 70 13.87 -3.27 -2.75
CA SER A 70 14.09 -2.17 -3.70
C SER A 70 15.53 -2.12 -4.23
N ASP A 71 15.72 -1.52 -5.39
CA ASP A 71 17.03 -1.15 -5.97
C ASP A 71 16.95 0.21 -6.71
N GLU A 72 17.91 0.51 -7.59
CA GLU A 72 17.92 1.73 -8.40
C GLU A 72 16.82 1.80 -9.47
N ASN A 73 16.27 0.65 -9.91
CA ASN A 73 15.27 0.57 -10.98
C ASN A 73 13.85 0.37 -10.45
N VAL A 74 13.68 -0.21 -9.26
CA VAL A 74 12.39 -0.55 -8.67
C VAL A 74 12.35 -0.12 -7.21
N ASN A 75 11.45 0.80 -6.89
CA ASN A 75 11.07 1.12 -5.52
C ASN A 75 9.91 0.23 -5.08
N ILE A 76 10.03 -0.39 -3.91
CA ILE A 76 8.97 -1.13 -3.24
C ILE A 76 8.69 -0.41 -1.92
N CYS A 77 7.55 0.28 -1.87
CA CYS A 77 7.17 1.13 -0.76
C CYS A 77 5.87 0.63 -0.13
N VAL A 78 5.80 0.60 1.19
CA VAL A 78 4.62 0.16 1.93
C VAL A 78 4.17 1.23 2.91
N PHE A 79 2.86 1.43 3.00
CA PHE A 79 2.22 2.15 4.07
C PHE A 79 1.34 1.17 4.84
N PHE A 80 1.83 0.73 5.99
CA PHE A 80 1.16 -0.24 6.84
C PHE A 80 0.43 0.49 7.96
N VAL A 81 -0.89 0.35 8.03
CA VAL A 81 -1.72 0.85 9.13
C VAL A 81 -2.09 -0.32 10.01
N GLY A 82 -1.27 -0.57 11.03
CA GLY A 82 -1.38 -1.73 11.90
C GLY A 82 -2.45 -1.60 12.99
N PRO A 83 -2.83 -2.73 13.63
CA PRO A 83 -3.87 -2.76 14.67
C PRO A 83 -3.41 -2.32 16.07
N LEU A 84 -2.11 -2.30 16.35
CA LEU A 84 -1.54 -1.96 17.65
C LEU A 84 -1.13 -0.49 17.71
N ILE A 85 -0.59 -0.08 18.86
CA ILE A 85 -0.10 1.28 19.08
C ILE A 85 1.37 1.29 18.66
N THR A 86 1.79 2.29 17.89
CA THR A 86 3.13 2.47 17.29
C THR A 86 3.52 1.47 16.19
N ASP A 87 2.61 0.69 15.65
CA ASP A 87 2.94 -0.32 14.62
C ASP A 87 2.64 0.15 13.18
N SER A 88 2.14 1.38 13.03
CA SER A 88 1.84 1.97 11.73
C SER A 88 3.07 2.69 11.17
N PHE A 89 3.42 2.47 9.90
CA PHE A 89 4.62 3.04 9.30
C PHE A 89 4.55 3.22 7.79
N PHE A 90 5.36 4.15 7.28
CA PHE A 90 5.76 4.25 5.88
C PHE A 90 7.18 3.73 5.74
N ALA A 91 7.43 2.79 4.83
CA ALA A 91 8.75 2.21 4.60
C ALA A 91 9.05 2.04 3.11
N ARG A 92 10.33 2.12 2.76
CA ARG A 92 10.86 1.63 1.48
C ARG A 92 11.68 0.38 1.76
N LEU A 93 11.17 -0.76 1.32
CA LEU A 93 11.67 -2.08 1.71
C LEU A 93 12.98 -2.39 1.01
N ASN A 94 13.98 -2.84 1.77
CA ASN A 94 15.27 -3.26 1.25
C ASN A 94 15.55 -4.71 1.64
N LYS A 95 16.16 -5.43 0.69
CA LYS A 95 16.58 -6.80 0.91
C LYS A 95 17.76 -6.85 1.88
N GLY A 96 17.71 -7.79 2.82
CA GLY A 96 18.81 -8.10 3.74
C GLY A 96 19.04 -7.09 4.87
N THR A 97 18.13 -6.13 5.07
CA THR A 97 18.13 -5.23 6.23
C THR A 97 17.07 -5.69 7.25
N PRO A 98 17.15 -5.30 8.52
CA PRO A 98 16.00 -5.33 9.44
C PRO A 98 14.84 -4.45 8.92
N LEU A 99 13.60 -4.71 9.34
CA LEU A 99 12.46 -3.88 8.94
C LEU A 99 12.56 -2.46 9.54
N GLY A 100 13.04 -2.33 10.79
CA GLY A 100 13.25 -1.03 11.42
C GLY A 100 14.16 -0.07 10.62
N GLU A 101 15.13 -0.59 9.85
CA GLU A 101 16.01 0.23 9.00
C GLU A 101 15.35 0.73 7.70
N ASP A 102 14.25 0.11 7.30
CA ASP A 102 13.50 0.47 6.10
C ASP A 102 12.44 1.53 6.37
N ILE A 103 12.11 1.79 7.64
CA ILE A 103 11.10 2.75 8.07
C ILE A 103 11.57 4.18 7.75
N ILE A 104 10.69 4.92 7.07
CA ILE A 104 10.84 6.34 6.74
C ILE A 104 10.08 7.19 7.76
N PHE A 105 8.85 6.78 8.08
CA PHE A 105 8.02 7.40 9.11
C PHE A 105 7.30 6.34 9.92
N ARG A 106 7.15 6.60 11.22
CA ARG A 106 6.37 5.79 12.14
C ARG A 106 5.28 6.63 12.79
N PHE A 107 4.13 6.02 13.06
CA PHE A 107 2.94 6.70 13.56
C PHE A 107 2.40 5.99 14.79
N LEU A 108 1.82 6.76 15.70
CA LEU A 108 1.26 6.24 16.94
C LEU A 108 0.01 5.40 16.70
N THR A 109 -1.01 6.01 16.09
CA THR A 109 -2.24 5.36 15.63
C THR A 109 -2.72 6.13 14.41
N LEU A 110 -3.32 5.42 13.45
CA LEU A 110 -3.90 6.01 12.24
C LEU A 110 -5.20 5.29 11.91
N SER A 111 -6.05 5.93 11.11
CA SER A 111 -7.21 5.28 10.49
C SER A 111 -6.90 4.97 9.04
N ALA A 112 -6.98 3.70 8.66
CA ALA A 112 -6.72 3.28 7.29
C ALA A 112 -7.81 3.76 6.31
N SER A 113 -9.01 4.07 6.81
CA SER A 113 -10.18 4.45 6.03
C SER A 113 -10.32 5.96 5.80
N GLU A 114 -9.41 6.79 6.32
CA GLU A 114 -9.44 8.25 6.15
C GLU A 114 -8.97 8.66 4.74
N PRO A 115 -9.83 9.24 3.88
CA PRO A 115 -9.46 9.57 2.50
C PRO A 115 -8.31 10.57 2.38
N LYS A 116 -8.15 11.47 3.36
CA LYS A 116 -7.02 12.41 3.38
C LYS A 116 -5.69 11.69 3.55
N ILE A 117 -5.62 10.72 4.47
CA ILE A 117 -4.41 9.93 4.71
C ILE A 117 -4.04 9.19 3.42
N LEU A 118 -5.00 8.47 2.83
CA LEU A 118 -4.78 7.73 1.57
C LEU A 118 -4.21 8.65 0.47
N LYS A 119 -4.83 9.81 0.24
CA LYS A 119 -4.38 10.76 -0.77
C LYS A 119 -2.99 11.30 -0.48
N GLU A 120 -2.72 11.70 0.76
CA GLU A 120 -1.45 12.30 1.16
C GLU A 120 -0.30 11.31 1.05
N VAL A 121 -0.47 10.07 1.51
CA VAL A 121 0.61 9.08 1.48
C VAL A 121 0.94 8.61 0.07
N ILE A 122 -0.07 8.41 -0.79
CA ILE A 122 0.15 8.11 -2.21
C ILE A 122 0.90 9.28 -2.86
N SER A 123 0.44 10.51 -2.65
CA SER A 123 1.08 11.70 -3.23
C SER A 123 2.52 11.86 -2.76
N ASN A 124 2.76 11.71 -1.46
CA ASN A 124 4.09 11.82 -0.87
C ASN A 124 5.01 10.71 -1.37
N ASN A 125 4.53 9.48 -1.51
CA ASN A 125 5.32 8.40 -2.09
C ASN A 125 5.76 8.71 -3.53
N LEU A 126 4.82 9.14 -4.38
CA LEU A 126 5.11 9.50 -5.78
C LEU A 126 6.08 10.68 -5.91
N ILE A 127 6.13 11.55 -4.89
CA ILE A 127 7.05 12.69 -4.82
C ILE A 127 8.43 12.26 -4.32
N LEU A 128 8.50 11.42 -3.30
CA LEU A 128 9.77 10.99 -2.69
C LEU A 128 10.49 9.95 -3.55
N TYR A 129 9.75 9.05 -4.19
CA TYR A 129 10.27 7.95 -4.98
C TYR A 129 9.67 7.99 -6.40
N PRO A 130 10.07 8.97 -7.22
CA PRO A 130 9.54 9.12 -8.56
C PRO A 130 9.95 7.94 -9.45
N ALA A 131 9.10 7.59 -10.41
CA ALA A 131 9.38 6.56 -11.40
C ALA A 131 8.78 6.86 -12.78
N GLU A 132 9.20 6.11 -13.79
CA GLU A 132 8.55 6.07 -15.10
C GLU A 132 7.14 5.53 -15.00
N ASN A 133 6.96 4.41 -14.30
CA ASN A 133 5.68 3.75 -14.10
C ASN A 133 5.35 3.60 -12.60
N ASN A 134 4.07 3.72 -12.26
CA ASN A 134 3.60 3.61 -10.88
C ASN A 134 2.47 2.57 -10.77
N LEU A 135 2.66 1.60 -9.88
CA LEU A 135 1.66 0.63 -9.46
C LEU A 135 1.26 0.95 -8.02
N VAL A 136 -0.02 1.22 -7.79
CA VAL A 136 -0.60 1.40 -6.46
C VAL A 136 -1.46 0.18 -6.14
N ILE A 137 -1.21 -0.46 -5.00
CA ILE A 137 -1.97 -1.60 -4.51
C ILE A 137 -2.71 -1.17 -3.25
N LEU A 138 -4.02 -1.38 -3.22
CA LEU A 138 -4.87 -1.15 -2.05
C LEU A 138 -5.22 -2.50 -1.44
N ALA A 139 -4.67 -2.78 -0.26
CA ALA A 139 -4.75 -4.07 0.41
C ALA A 139 -5.55 -3.99 1.71
N GLY A 140 -6.50 -4.92 1.90
CA GLY A 140 -7.37 -4.99 3.07
C GLY A 140 -8.77 -5.50 2.72
N HIS A 141 -9.75 -5.22 3.58
CA HIS A 141 -11.13 -5.59 3.29
C HIS A 141 -11.72 -4.75 2.16
N GLY A 142 -12.52 -5.38 1.31
CA GLY A 142 -13.29 -4.73 0.27
C GLY A 142 -14.76 -5.10 0.37
N LEU A 143 -15.62 -4.11 0.19
CA LEU A 143 -17.09 -4.23 0.24
C LEU A 143 -17.72 -3.78 -1.08
N GLY A 144 -16.91 -3.70 -2.12
CA GLY A 144 -17.32 -3.18 -3.41
C GLY A 144 -17.73 -1.71 -3.35
N TRP A 145 -18.89 -1.38 -3.94
CA TRP A 145 -19.38 -0.01 -3.99
C TRP A 145 -19.67 0.60 -2.61
N LYS A 146 -19.83 -0.23 -1.58
CA LYS A 146 -20.09 0.22 -0.20
C LYS A 146 -18.84 0.75 0.50
N GLY A 147 -17.65 0.42 0.00
CA GLY A 147 -16.39 0.87 0.58
C GLY A 147 -15.27 -0.16 0.48
N ALA A 148 -14.10 0.23 0.96
CA ALA A 148 -12.90 -0.59 1.07
C ALA A 148 -12.04 -0.09 2.23
N LEU A 149 -11.00 -0.85 2.58
CA LEU A 149 -10.00 -0.49 3.58
C LEU A 149 -10.61 -0.30 4.97
N GLU A 150 -11.40 -1.29 5.40
CA GLU A 150 -12.03 -1.25 6.73
C GLU A 150 -10.99 -1.06 7.84
N ASP A 151 -11.41 -0.34 8.88
CA ASP A 151 -10.60 -0.05 10.07
C ASP A 151 -11.43 -0.34 11.31
N TYR A 152 -10.94 -1.24 12.18
CA TYR A 152 -11.63 -1.72 13.38
C TYR A 152 -11.23 -0.94 14.63
N ALA A 153 -10.44 0.13 14.49
CA ALA A 153 -9.96 1.00 15.56
C ALA A 153 -9.34 0.24 16.74
N ILE A 154 -8.60 -0.84 16.46
CA ILE A 154 -8.15 -1.81 17.49
C ILE A 154 -7.25 -1.13 18.52
N GLY A 155 -6.27 -0.32 18.10
CA GLY A 155 -5.39 0.40 19.01
C GLY A 155 -6.16 1.29 20.00
N LYS A 156 -7.27 1.89 19.56
CA LYS A 156 -8.16 2.68 20.42
C LYS A 156 -8.81 1.82 21.49
N MET A 157 -9.22 0.60 21.16
CA MET A 157 -9.81 -0.34 22.12
C MET A 157 -8.82 -0.69 23.25
N TYR A 158 -7.53 -0.87 22.94
CA TYR A 158 -6.51 -1.12 23.98
C TYR A 158 -6.38 0.06 24.94
N ILE A 159 -6.43 1.29 24.42
CA ILE A 159 -6.39 2.52 25.23
C ILE A 159 -7.63 2.61 26.12
N GLU A 160 -8.83 2.45 25.55
CA GLU A 160 -10.10 2.55 26.27
C GLU A 160 -10.26 1.48 27.36
N GLN A 161 -9.69 0.28 27.15
CA GLN A 161 -9.71 -0.82 28.11
C GLN A 161 -8.56 -0.78 29.13
N GLY A 162 -7.65 0.20 29.06
CA GLY A 162 -6.48 0.28 29.94
C GLY A 162 -5.51 -0.89 29.76
N ARG A 163 -5.47 -1.50 28.57
CA ARG A 163 -4.64 -2.68 28.24
C ARG A 163 -3.32 -2.28 27.59
N PHE A 164 -2.83 -1.10 27.93
CA PHE A 164 -1.66 -0.48 27.33
C PHE A 164 -0.81 0.21 28.39
N SER A 165 0.51 0.10 28.29
CA SER A 165 1.45 0.84 29.15
C SER A 165 2.55 1.52 28.33
N LEU A 166 2.74 2.81 28.59
CA LEU A 166 3.88 3.59 28.10
C LEU A 166 5.14 3.31 28.95
N PRO A 167 6.33 3.47 28.37
CA PRO A 167 7.55 3.47 29.16
C PRO A 167 7.56 4.68 30.12
N PRO A 168 8.19 4.56 31.31
CA PRO A 168 8.21 5.64 32.28
C PRO A 168 8.79 6.95 31.70
N GLY A 169 8.04 8.05 31.86
CA GLY A 169 8.45 9.38 31.40
C GLY A 169 8.21 9.65 29.90
N ASP A 170 7.59 8.72 29.19
CA ASP A 170 7.22 8.92 27.78
C ASP A 170 5.89 9.66 27.66
N ASP A 171 5.93 10.82 27.02
CA ASP A 171 4.79 11.67 26.67
C ASP A 171 4.52 11.69 25.15
N GLY A 172 5.18 10.81 24.39
CA GLY A 172 5.16 10.76 22.92
C GLY A 172 6.08 11.79 22.25
N SER A 173 6.78 12.63 23.01
CA SER A 173 7.69 13.65 22.45
C SER A 173 8.85 13.05 21.67
N HIS A 174 9.30 11.84 22.02
CA HIS A 174 10.39 11.17 21.32
C HIS A 174 10.01 10.82 19.87
N LEU A 175 8.80 10.29 19.65
CA LEU A 175 8.30 9.98 18.31
C LEU A 175 8.19 11.25 17.46
N LYS A 176 7.67 12.34 18.05
CA LYS A 176 7.63 13.65 17.39
C LYS A 176 9.03 14.13 17.02
N TYR A 177 10.00 14.00 17.92
CA TYR A 177 11.39 14.37 17.66
C TYR A 177 12.02 13.55 16.52
N CYS A 178 11.77 12.25 16.47
CA CYS A 178 12.18 11.40 15.33
C CYS A 178 11.53 11.85 14.01
N TYR A 179 10.25 12.22 14.04
CA TYR A 179 9.53 12.74 12.88
C TYR A 179 10.12 14.05 12.36
N ASP A 180 10.37 15.01 13.26
CA ASP A 180 10.99 16.30 12.92
C ASP A 180 12.40 16.09 12.31
N ARG A 181 13.18 15.14 12.84
CA ARG A 181 14.49 14.76 12.29
C ARG A 181 14.38 14.15 10.89
N ALA A 182 13.43 13.24 10.68
CA ALA A 182 13.23 12.60 9.39
C ALA A 182 12.81 13.62 8.31
N ILE A 183 11.87 14.52 8.63
CA ILE A 183 11.47 15.61 7.72
C ILE A 183 12.67 16.49 7.36
N LYS A 184 13.48 16.87 8.35
CA LYS A 184 14.67 17.68 8.12
C LYS A 184 15.64 16.98 7.16
N ALA A 185 15.96 15.72 7.42
CA ALA A 185 16.86 14.93 6.58
C ALA A 185 16.34 14.78 5.14
N ILE A 186 15.04 14.51 4.98
CA ILE A 186 14.39 14.44 3.66
C ILE A 186 14.50 15.78 2.95
N ASN A 187 14.14 16.89 3.59
CA ASN A 187 14.18 18.22 2.96
C ASN A 187 15.60 18.61 2.54
N GLU A 188 16.59 18.35 3.38
CA GLU A 188 18.01 18.59 3.06
C GLU A 188 18.45 17.75 1.86
N LYS A 189 18.11 16.46 1.84
CA LYS A 189 18.46 15.56 0.73
C LYS A 189 17.81 15.98 -0.59
N ARG A 190 16.54 16.37 -0.55
CA ARG A 190 15.80 16.89 -1.72
C ARG A 190 16.41 18.18 -2.24
N LEU A 191 16.78 19.10 -1.35
CA LEU A 191 17.48 20.33 -1.73
C LEU A 191 18.82 20.02 -2.42
N GLN A 192 19.61 19.10 -1.85
CA GLN A 192 20.88 18.65 -2.45
C GLN A 192 20.68 18.07 -3.85
N ASN A 193 19.73 17.14 -4.03
CA ASN A 193 19.43 16.54 -5.34
C ASN A 193 18.95 17.58 -6.36
N ARG A 194 18.18 18.59 -5.91
CA ARG A 194 17.75 19.72 -6.77
C ARG A 194 18.90 20.60 -7.22
N MET A 195 19.82 20.92 -6.32
CA MET A 195 21.00 21.72 -6.64
C MET A 195 21.97 20.98 -7.57
N ALA A 196 22.07 19.65 -7.44
CA ALA A 196 22.92 18.82 -8.28
C ALA A 196 22.40 18.65 -9.73
N LYS A 197 21.22 19.20 -10.08
CA LYS A 197 20.45 18.89 -11.32
C LYS A 197 20.13 17.40 -11.49
N ASP A 198 20.30 16.61 -10.43
CA ASP A 198 19.92 15.20 -10.39
C ASP A 198 18.40 15.02 -10.29
N SER A 199 17.68 16.06 -9.83
CA SER A 199 16.22 16.08 -9.83
C SER A 199 15.69 16.48 -11.21
N ILE A 200 15.00 15.55 -11.85
CA ILE A 200 14.36 15.76 -13.14
C ILE A 200 13.23 16.77 -12.97
N ASN A 201 13.35 17.91 -13.67
CA ASN A 201 12.29 18.87 -13.88
C ASN A 201 11.43 18.36 -15.06
N ASP A 202 10.68 17.27 -14.87
CA ASP A 202 9.75 16.80 -15.89
C ASP A 202 8.39 17.43 -15.60
N GLY A 203 7.89 18.23 -16.55
CA GLY A 203 6.52 18.71 -16.52
C GLY A 203 5.48 17.58 -16.54
N ASN A 204 5.89 16.31 -16.66
CA ASN A 204 5.03 15.15 -16.39
C ASN A 204 4.72 15.02 -14.91
N LYS A 205 3.47 15.34 -14.59
CA LYS A 205 2.80 14.88 -13.37
C LYS A 205 2.92 13.35 -13.29
N SER A 206 3.50 12.83 -12.20
CA SER A 206 3.57 11.38 -11.95
C SER A 206 2.17 10.76 -12.09
N LYS A 207 1.99 9.92 -13.11
CA LYS A 207 0.74 9.24 -13.39
C LYS A 207 0.74 7.88 -12.71
N ILE A 208 -0.39 7.49 -12.12
CA ILE A 208 -0.59 6.10 -11.67
C ILE A 208 -0.97 5.29 -12.91
N ASN A 209 -0.15 4.31 -13.28
CA ASN A 209 -0.46 3.45 -14.42
C ASN A 209 -1.47 2.39 -13.99
N ILE A 210 -1.24 1.76 -12.85
CA ILE A 210 -2.06 0.65 -12.38
C ILE A 210 -2.53 0.92 -10.95
N ILE A 211 -3.84 0.77 -10.71
CA ILE A 211 -4.39 0.55 -9.38
C ILE A 211 -4.82 -0.91 -9.29
N ALA A 212 -4.28 -1.66 -8.32
CA ALA A 212 -4.69 -3.03 -8.06
C ALA A 212 -5.34 -3.14 -6.68
N PHE A 213 -6.38 -3.95 -6.60
CA PHE A 213 -7.09 -4.23 -5.35
C PHE A 213 -6.71 -5.62 -4.86
N ASP A 214 -5.96 -5.65 -3.76
CA ASP A 214 -5.80 -6.85 -2.95
C ASP A 214 -6.89 -6.86 -1.87
N ALA A 215 -8.13 -6.91 -2.36
CA ALA A 215 -9.34 -6.74 -1.58
C ALA A 215 -10.55 -7.40 -2.27
N CYS A 216 -11.49 -7.89 -1.47
CA CYS A 216 -12.70 -8.56 -1.95
C CYS A 216 -13.66 -7.62 -2.69
N LEU A 217 -14.43 -8.18 -3.64
CA LEU A 217 -15.63 -7.55 -4.21
C LEU A 217 -15.39 -6.20 -4.93
N MET A 218 -14.15 -5.82 -5.22
CA MET A 218 -13.84 -4.52 -5.83
C MET A 218 -14.10 -4.48 -7.35
N GLY A 219 -14.51 -5.61 -7.95
CA GLY A 219 -14.75 -5.78 -9.38
C GLY A 219 -16.14 -5.38 -9.87
N ASN A 220 -16.96 -4.77 -9.01
CA ASN A 220 -18.21 -4.15 -9.46
C ASN A 220 -17.97 -2.77 -10.07
N ILE A 221 -18.86 -2.38 -10.99
CA ILE A 221 -18.63 -1.23 -11.85
C ILE A 221 -18.72 0.10 -11.10
N GLU A 222 -19.53 0.15 -10.05
CA GLU A 222 -19.71 1.30 -9.18
C GLU A 222 -18.43 1.59 -8.38
N ALA A 223 -17.78 0.55 -7.84
CA ALA A 223 -16.49 0.67 -7.18
C ALA A 223 -15.41 1.14 -8.17
N ILE A 224 -15.32 0.50 -9.34
CA ILE A 224 -14.37 0.87 -10.40
C ILE A 224 -14.54 2.33 -10.81
N ASN A 225 -15.77 2.83 -10.89
CA ASN A 225 -16.08 4.20 -11.29
C ASN A 225 -15.47 5.26 -10.34
N HIS A 226 -15.18 4.93 -9.08
CA HIS A 226 -14.47 5.84 -8.16
C HIS A 226 -12.97 5.99 -8.47
N PHE A 227 -12.36 5.00 -9.13
CA PHE A 227 -10.90 4.93 -9.35
C PHE A 227 -10.49 5.07 -10.81
N LYS A 228 -11.41 4.90 -11.77
CA LYS A 228 -11.10 4.89 -13.21
C LYS A 228 -10.40 6.15 -13.73
N ASP A 229 -10.62 7.31 -13.10
CA ASP A 229 -10.00 8.56 -13.52
C ASP A 229 -8.64 8.83 -12.83
N LEU A 230 -8.23 7.92 -11.94
CA LEU A 230 -6.97 8.01 -11.20
C LEU A 230 -5.84 7.17 -11.83
N SER A 231 -6.17 6.21 -12.70
CA SER A 231 -5.19 5.29 -13.30
C SER A 231 -5.53 4.92 -14.74
N GLU A 232 -4.60 4.28 -15.44
CA GLU A 232 -4.82 3.73 -16.79
C GLU A 232 -5.47 2.35 -16.72
N ILE A 233 -5.08 1.53 -15.75
CA ILE A 233 -5.50 0.15 -15.61
C ILE A 233 -5.96 -0.11 -14.16
N ILE A 234 -7.08 -0.80 -14.01
CA ILE A 234 -7.53 -1.33 -12.72
C ILE A 234 -7.46 -2.85 -12.72
N VAL A 235 -6.78 -3.43 -11.72
CA VAL A 235 -6.76 -4.89 -11.47
C VAL A 235 -7.62 -5.18 -10.25
N THR A 236 -8.61 -6.06 -10.37
CA THR A 236 -9.63 -6.23 -9.33
C THR A 236 -10.31 -7.61 -9.39
N SER A 237 -10.98 -8.02 -8.29
CA SER A 237 -11.75 -9.25 -8.15
C SER A 237 -13.23 -8.95 -8.00
N GLU A 238 -14.10 -9.62 -8.77
CA GLU A 238 -15.57 -9.52 -8.60
C GLU A 238 -16.02 -10.21 -7.31
N ASP A 239 -15.39 -11.33 -6.95
CA ASP A 239 -15.76 -12.16 -5.82
C ASP A 239 -14.81 -11.96 -4.61
N VAL A 240 -15.09 -12.70 -3.54
CA VAL A 240 -14.24 -12.86 -2.37
C VAL A 240 -12.85 -13.30 -2.80
N PHE A 241 -11.85 -12.65 -2.19
CA PHE A 241 -10.45 -12.90 -2.45
C PHE A 241 -9.79 -13.54 -1.22
N PRO A 242 -8.88 -14.51 -1.37
CA PRO A 242 -8.29 -15.17 -0.21
C PRO A 242 -7.44 -14.20 0.62
N GLY A 243 -7.47 -14.34 1.95
CA GLY A 243 -6.78 -13.42 2.88
C GLY A 243 -5.26 -13.36 2.71
N SER A 244 -4.63 -14.38 2.10
CA SER A 244 -3.21 -14.37 1.73
C SER A 244 -2.88 -13.45 0.55
N GLY A 245 -3.88 -12.82 -0.07
CA GLY A 245 -3.68 -11.76 -1.05
C GLY A 245 -2.89 -12.17 -2.29
N TYR A 246 -2.08 -11.24 -2.80
CA TYR A 246 -1.22 -11.48 -3.95
C TYR A 246 0.08 -12.19 -3.57
N PRO A 247 0.66 -13.04 -4.44
CA PRO A 247 2.01 -13.57 -4.25
C PRO A 247 3.05 -12.50 -4.60
N TYR A 248 3.30 -11.58 -3.66
CA TYR A 248 4.07 -10.36 -3.91
C TYR A 248 5.50 -10.68 -4.34
N ASP A 249 6.12 -11.70 -3.76
CA ASP A 249 7.46 -12.16 -4.12
C ASP A 249 7.57 -12.52 -5.61
N LYS A 250 6.63 -13.30 -6.15
CA LYS A 250 6.60 -13.73 -7.56
C LYS A 250 6.33 -12.59 -8.51
N ILE A 251 5.37 -11.72 -8.16
CA ILE A 251 5.00 -10.56 -8.97
C ILE A 251 6.20 -9.62 -9.08
N LEU A 252 6.83 -9.29 -7.95
CA LEU A 252 7.96 -8.38 -7.89
C LEU A 252 9.23 -9.01 -8.47
N GLN A 253 9.44 -10.32 -8.34
CA GLN A 253 10.57 -11.00 -8.98
C GLN A 253 10.52 -10.86 -10.50
N LYS A 254 9.33 -10.96 -11.11
CA LYS A 254 9.16 -10.72 -12.56
C LYS A 254 9.52 -9.28 -12.93
N LEU A 255 9.04 -8.30 -12.15
CA LEU A 255 9.31 -6.88 -12.36
C LEU A 255 10.81 -6.56 -12.21
N LYS A 256 11.49 -7.16 -11.24
CA LYS A 256 12.94 -7.01 -11.03
C LYS A 256 13.76 -7.60 -12.16
N ALA A 257 13.30 -8.71 -12.73
CA ALA A 257 13.96 -9.36 -13.87
C ALA A 257 13.81 -8.56 -15.17
N ASP A 258 12.71 -7.80 -15.32
CA ASP A 258 12.49 -6.89 -16.45
C ASP A 258 11.85 -5.56 -16.00
N PRO A 259 12.68 -4.59 -15.55
CA PRO A 259 12.16 -3.29 -15.11
C PRO A 259 11.58 -2.44 -16.25
N ASN A 260 11.77 -2.83 -17.51
CA ASN A 260 11.18 -2.11 -18.66
C ASN A 260 9.83 -2.71 -19.10
N ILE A 261 9.28 -3.65 -18.32
CA ILE A 261 7.97 -4.26 -18.58
C ILE A 261 6.90 -3.18 -18.77
N ASP A 262 6.09 -3.34 -19.82
CA ASP A 262 4.96 -2.45 -20.13
C ASP A 262 3.87 -2.58 -19.05
N PRO A 263 3.18 -1.49 -18.66
CA PRO A 263 2.13 -1.55 -17.65
C PRO A 263 0.99 -2.55 -17.93
N ASN A 264 0.60 -2.75 -19.19
CA ASN A 264 -0.42 -3.76 -19.53
C ASN A 264 0.09 -5.18 -19.26
N VAL A 265 1.34 -5.44 -19.62
CA VAL A 265 2.00 -6.73 -19.36
C VAL A 265 2.19 -6.94 -17.85
N MET A 266 2.47 -5.88 -17.10
CA MET A 266 2.56 -5.93 -15.63
C MET A 266 1.21 -6.23 -14.99
N ALA A 267 0.11 -5.63 -15.45
CA ALA A 267 -1.24 -5.94 -14.98
C ALA A 267 -1.61 -7.42 -15.24
N ILE A 268 -1.28 -7.93 -16.44
CA ILE A 268 -1.45 -9.36 -16.78
C ILE A 268 -0.56 -10.24 -15.91
N ASN A 269 0.66 -9.81 -15.58
CA ASN A 269 1.55 -10.55 -14.70
C ASN A 269 0.97 -10.72 -13.30
N ILE A 270 0.35 -9.68 -12.72
CA ILE A 270 -0.35 -9.77 -11.42
C ILE A 270 -1.39 -10.90 -11.46
N ILE A 271 -2.22 -10.94 -12.50
CA ILE A 271 -3.27 -11.95 -12.66
C ILE A 271 -2.69 -13.36 -12.81
N ASN A 272 -1.69 -13.52 -13.67
CA ASN A 272 -1.11 -14.83 -13.96
C ASN A 272 -0.37 -15.41 -12.75
N GLN A 273 0.44 -14.61 -12.05
CA GLN A 273 1.15 -15.08 -10.85
C GLN A 273 0.16 -15.46 -9.74
N THR A 274 -0.89 -14.68 -9.55
CA THR A 274 -1.95 -14.96 -8.58
C THR A 274 -2.65 -16.28 -8.92
N LYS A 275 -3.11 -16.43 -10.17
CA LYS A 275 -3.74 -17.67 -10.66
C LYS A 275 -2.85 -18.89 -10.43
N ASP A 276 -1.58 -18.81 -10.83
CA ASP A 276 -0.64 -19.93 -10.70
C ASP A 276 -0.34 -20.24 -9.23
N TYR A 277 -0.21 -19.23 -8.37
CA TYR A 277 -0.02 -19.42 -6.93
C TYR A 277 -1.19 -20.22 -6.31
N TYR A 278 -2.42 -19.77 -6.52
CA TYR A 278 -3.60 -20.39 -5.90
C TYR A 278 -3.90 -21.77 -6.50
N LYS A 279 -3.70 -21.95 -7.81
CA LYS A 279 -3.81 -23.26 -8.46
C LYS A 279 -2.81 -24.26 -7.89
N ASN A 280 -1.55 -23.85 -7.70
CA ASN A 280 -0.50 -24.75 -7.20
C ASN A 280 -0.66 -25.05 -5.70
N LYS A 281 -1.12 -24.08 -4.91
CA LYS A 281 -1.25 -24.23 -3.45
C LYS A 281 -2.50 -25.01 -3.03
N PHE A 282 -3.63 -24.85 -3.74
CA PHE A 282 -4.92 -25.38 -3.30
C PHE A 282 -5.64 -26.27 -4.34
N GLY A 283 -5.10 -26.39 -5.56
CA GLY A 283 -5.68 -27.22 -6.63
C GLY A 283 -6.94 -26.63 -7.26
N ASN A 284 -8.09 -26.76 -6.59
CA ASN A 284 -9.43 -26.42 -7.09
C ASN A 284 -10.06 -25.20 -6.39
N ILE A 285 -9.25 -24.23 -5.96
CA ILE A 285 -9.79 -22.95 -5.49
C ILE A 285 -10.27 -22.11 -6.68
N VAL A 286 -11.45 -21.51 -6.55
CA VAL A 286 -11.98 -20.55 -7.52
C VAL A 286 -11.65 -19.15 -7.01
N ILE A 287 -10.92 -18.40 -7.83
CA ILE A 287 -10.67 -16.97 -7.62
C ILE A 287 -11.00 -16.23 -8.91
N THR A 288 -11.42 -14.97 -8.79
CA THR A 288 -11.72 -14.11 -9.94
C THR A 288 -10.74 -12.94 -9.97
N GLN A 289 -10.22 -12.60 -11.14
CA GLN A 289 -9.51 -11.33 -11.35
C GLN A 289 -9.70 -10.85 -12.78
N ALA A 290 -9.76 -9.53 -12.95
CA ALA A 290 -9.78 -8.86 -14.23
C ALA A 290 -8.84 -7.65 -14.21
N ALA A 291 -8.23 -7.37 -15.36
CA ALA A 291 -7.54 -6.12 -15.64
C ALA A 291 -8.41 -5.31 -16.61
N LEU A 292 -8.73 -4.08 -16.24
CA LEU A 292 -9.66 -3.22 -16.97
C LEU A 292 -8.92 -1.98 -17.46
N ASP A 293 -9.05 -1.69 -18.76
CA ASP A 293 -8.56 -0.45 -19.34
C ASP A 293 -9.52 0.70 -19.03
N CYS A 294 -9.07 1.67 -18.24
CA CYS A 294 -9.88 2.81 -17.81
C CYS A 294 -10.17 3.81 -18.95
N HIS A 295 -9.40 3.76 -20.05
CA HIS A 295 -9.68 4.56 -21.24
C HIS A 295 -10.97 4.11 -21.91
N GLU A 296 -11.23 2.80 -21.93
CA GLU A 296 -12.44 2.18 -22.48
C GLU A 296 -13.65 2.30 -21.54
N LEU A 297 -13.43 2.63 -20.26
CA LEU A 297 -14.51 2.93 -19.31
C LEU A 297 -15.02 4.38 -19.43
N LYS A 298 -14.41 5.21 -20.27
CA LYS A 298 -14.91 6.57 -20.53
C LYS A 298 -16.27 6.51 -21.21
N GLY A 299 -17.23 7.24 -20.65
CA GLY A 299 -18.60 7.25 -21.16
C GLY A 299 -19.46 6.06 -20.71
N LEU A 300 -18.93 5.14 -19.90
CA LEU A 300 -19.71 4.02 -19.38
C LEU A 300 -20.97 4.47 -18.63
N ASN A 301 -20.87 5.50 -17.79
CA ASN A 301 -22.04 6.07 -17.09
C ASN A 301 -23.12 6.56 -18.08
N GLN A 302 -22.71 7.13 -19.21
CA GLN A 302 -23.64 7.56 -20.26
C GLN A 302 -24.29 6.36 -20.95
N MET A 303 -23.55 5.27 -21.19
CA MET A 303 -24.09 4.04 -21.76
C MET A 303 -25.11 3.38 -20.83
N ILE A 304 -24.79 3.28 -19.53
CA ILE A 304 -25.71 2.76 -18.50
C ILE A 304 -26.97 3.64 -18.42
N TYR A 305 -26.81 4.96 -18.40
CA TYR A 305 -27.93 5.90 -18.41
C TYR A 305 -28.81 5.73 -19.65
N ASN A 306 -28.21 5.60 -20.83
CA ASN A 306 -28.93 5.39 -22.09
C ASN A 306 -29.68 4.04 -22.09
N LEU A 307 -29.09 2.99 -21.53
CA LEU A 307 -29.75 1.70 -21.35
C LEU A 307 -30.94 1.82 -20.39
N ALA A 308 -30.75 2.45 -19.23
CA ALA A 308 -31.80 2.68 -18.25
C ALA A 308 -32.98 3.42 -18.88
N ASN A 309 -32.74 4.53 -19.58
CA ASN A 309 -33.77 5.30 -20.29
C ASN A 309 -34.54 4.47 -21.34
N LYS A 310 -33.88 3.55 -22.03
CA LYS A 310 -34.57 2.64 -22.97
C LYS A 310 -35.45 1.63 -22.26
N MET A 311 -35.07 1.20 -21.06
CA MET A 311 -35.81 0.23 -20.25
C MET A 311 -37.01 0.86 -19.52
N THR A 312 -36.97 2.15 -19.21
CA THR A 312 -38.03 2.87 -18.45
C THR A 312 -39.22 3.34 -19.30
N LYS A 313 -39.41 2.76 -20.50
CA LYS A 313 -40.45 3.13 -21.48
C LYS A 313 -41.89 3.11 -20.94
N TYR A 314 -42.14 2.43 -19.82
CA TYR A 314 -43.48 2.30 -19.22
C TYR A 314 -43.64 2.98 -17.84
N GLY A 315 -42.68 3.82 -17.45
CA GLY A 315 -42.75 4.65 -16.23
C GLY A 315 -41.85 4.17 -15.09
N THR A 316 -41.37 5.14 -14.30
CA THR A 316 -40.66 4.99 -13.03
C THR A 316 -41.36 5.86 -12.00
N ILE A 317 -41.51 5.38 -10.76
CA ILE A 317 -41.96 6.21 -9.61
C ILE A 317 -40.76 6.97 -9.06
#